data_AF-A0A978T2D8-F1
#
_entry.id   AF-A0A978T2D8-F1
#
_cell.length_a   1.000
_cell.length_b   1.000
_cell.length_c   1.000
_cell.angle_alpha   90.00
_cell.angle_beta   90.00
_cell.angle_gamma   90.00
#
_symmetry.space_group_name_H-M   'P 1'
#
loop_
_entity.id
_entity.type
_entity.pdbx_description
1 polymer ?
#
loop_
_entity_poly.entity_id
_entity_poly.type
_entity_poly.pdbx_seq_one_letter_code
_entity_poly.pdbx_strand_id
1 'polypeptide(L)'
;MVAEVYINHPNFGLLYRLCVIDRNEELYTTLYAQRLFFRVTSKGNSISFEPVSRNEARMLMENRLRHLKNSGEWEAYQQANKLYQAAFQ
;
A
#
# COMPACT_ATOMS: atom_id res chain seq x y z
N MET A 1 4.22 -7.42 14.30
CA MET A 1 4.88 -6.17 13.84
C MET A 1 5.06 -6.17 12.32
N VAL A 2 4.20 -5.49 11.57
CA VAL A 2 4.48 -5.17 10.17
C VAL A 2 5.43 -3.97 10.15
N ALA A 3 6.64 -4.15 9.61
CA ALA A 3 7.62 -3.07 9.49
C ALA A 3 7.10 -1.95 8.57
N GLU A 4 7.37 -0.71 8.96
CA GLU A 4 7.20 0.44 8.07
C GLU A 4 8.20 0.32 6.92
N VAL A 5 7.68 0.29 5.69
CA VAL A 5 8.50 0.17 4.48
C VAL A 5 8.33 1.41 3.64
N TYR A 6 9.46 2.00 3.28
CA TYR A 6 9.53 3.22 2.49
C TYR A 6 10.35 2.99 1.23
N ILE A 7 10.00 3.71 0.16
CA ILE A 7 10.75 3.71 -1.10
C ILE A 7 10.81 5.11 -1.69
N ASN A 8 11.91 5.44 -2.36
CA ASN A 8 12.03 6.71 -3.07
C ASN A 8 11.46 6.58 -4.49
N HIS A 9 10.46 7.41 -4.79
CA HIS A 9 9.97 7.65 -6.13
C HIS A 9 10.77 8.79 -6.78
N PRO A 10 11.24 8.65 -8.05
CA PRO A 10 12.07 9.65 -8.72
C PRO A 10 11.50 11.08 -8.70
N ASN A 11 10.18 11.20 -8.89
CA ASN A 11 9.50 12.50 -8.99
C ASN A 11 8.77 12.96 -7.72
N PHE A 12 8.42 12.03 -6.81
CA PHE A 12 7.50 12.31 -5.69
C PHE A 12 8.17 12.09 -4.33
N GLY A 13 9.46 11.75 -4.31
CA GLY A 13 10.21 11.51 -3.09
C GLY A 13 9.72 10.26 -2.37
N LEU A 14 9.69 10.33 -1.04
CA LEU A 14 9.44 9.18 -0.19
C LEU A 14 7.97 8.72 -0.27
N LEU A 15 7.79 7.46 -0.61
CA LEU A 15 6.52 6.76 -0.55
C LEU A 15 6.50 5.82 0.66
N TYR A 16 5.31 5.65 1.24
CA TYR A 16 5.05 4.74 2.35
C TYR A 16 4.15 3.59 1.91
N ARG A 17 4.51 2.35 2.29
CA ARG A 17 3.74 1.15 1.93
C ARG A 17 2.46 1.06 2.74
N LEU A 18 1.33 0.98 2.05
CA LEU A 18 0.01 0.75 2.64
C LEU A 18 -0.27 -0.74 2.84
N CYS A 19 -0.02 -1.57 1.82
CA CYS A 19 -0.20 -3.02 1.93
C CYS A 19 0.57 -3.80 0.86
N VAL A 20 0.68 -5.11 1.09
CA VAL A 20 1.09 -6.09 0.08
C VAL A 20 -0.16 -6.57 -0.65
N ILE A 21 -0.15 -6.47 -1.98
CA ILE A 21 -1.24 -6.93 -2.86
C ILE A 21 -0.98 -8.40 -3.23
N ASP A 22 0.24 -8.69 -3.70
CA ASP A 22 0.72 -10.03 -4.07
C ASP A 22 2.24 -10.12 -3.81
N ARG A 23 2.87 -11.26 -4.09
CA ARG A 23 4.27 -11.58 -3.78
C ARG A 23 5.28 -10.51 -4.22
N ASN A 24 5.02 -9.87 -5.36
CA ASN A 24 5.92 -8.87 -5.95
C ASN A 24 5.25 -7.51 -6.16
N GLU A 25 4.06 -7.32 -5.59
CA GLU A 25 3.19 -6.19 -5.87
C GLU A 25 2.67 -5.59 -4.57
N GLU A 26 2.90 -4.29 -4.40
CA GLU A 26 2.63 -3.58 -3.16
C GLU A 26 1.98 -2.22 -3.47
N LEU A 27 1.12 -1.76 -2.57
CA LEU A 27 0.49 -0.45 -2.68
C LEU A 27 1.26 0.56 -1.83
N TYR A 28 1.61 1.69 -2.42
CA TYR A 28 2.28 2.80 -1.77
C TYR A 28 1.49 4.11 -1.92
N THR A 29 1.73 5.06 -1.00
CA THR A 29 1.24 6.43 -1.11
C THR A 29 2.32 7.45 -0.78
N THR A 30 2.20 8.66 -1.33
CA THR A 30 3.12 9.77 -1.05
C THR A 30 2.97 10.29 0.38
N LEU A 31 4.09 10.55 1.07
CA LEU A 31 4.08 11.21 2.39
C LEU A 31 3.90 12.73 2.31
N TYR A 32 4.46 13.36 1.28
CA TYR A 32 4.63 14.82 1.22
C TYR A 32 3.79 15.52 0.14
N ALA A 33 2.98 14.78 -0.62
CA ALA A 33 2.19 15.31 -1.74
C ALA A 33 0.68 15.14 -1.52
N GLN A 34 -0.13 15.71 -2.43
CA GLN A 34 -1.60 15.55 -2.48
C GLN A 34 -1.98 14.08 -2.77
N ARG A 35 -1.82 13.22 -1.76
CA ARG A 35 -2.16 11.78 -1.66
C ARG A 35 -2.27 11.07 -3.02
N LEU A 36 -1.12 10.91 -3.69
CA LEU A 36 -1.00 10.03 -4.85
C LEU A 36 -0.79 8.59 -4.40
N PHE A 37 -1.23 7.64 -5.21
CA PHE A 37 -1.14 6.21 -4.94
C PHE A 37 -0.39 5.52 -6.08
N PHE A 38 0.46 4.57 -5.72
CA PHE A 38 1.29 3.83 -6.66
C PHE A 38 1.21 2.35 -6.37
N ARG A 39 0.98 1.58 -7.42
CA ARG A 39 1.21 0.15 -7.44
C ARG A 39 2.67 -0.08 -7.80
N VAL A 40 3.41 -0.66 -6.87
CA VAL A 40 4.85 -0.86 -6.99
C VAL A 40 5.09 -2.33 -7.23
N THR A 41 5.71 -2.63 -8.37
CA THR A 41 6.03 -4.00 -8.76
C THR A 41 7.54 -4.18 -8.78
N SER A 42 8.03 -5.20 -8.09
CA SER A 42 9.45 -5.57 -8.05
C SER A 42 9.70 -6.76 -8.97
N LYS A 43 10.47 -6.57 -10.05
CA LYS A 43 10.83 -7.63 -11.00
C LYS A 43 12.36 -7.71 -11.14
N GLY A 44 12.95 -8.66 -10.43
CA GLY A 44 14.42 -8.80 -10.36
C GLY A 44 15.03 -7.56 -9.70
N ASN A 45 15.97 -6.90 -10.38
CA ASN A 45 16.61 -5.66 -9.89
C ASN A 45 15.85 -4.38 -10.30
N SER A 46 14.70 -4.50 -10.96
CA SER A 46 13.92 -3.36 -11.44
C SER A 46 12.66 -3.18 -10.60
N ILE A 47 12.38 -1.92 -10.27
CA ILE A 47 11.14 -1.50 -9.59
C ILE A 47 10.37 -0.60 -10.55
N SER A 48 9.09 -0.90 -10.74
CA SER A 48 8.18 -0.05 -11.53
C SER A 48 7.13 0.59 -10.63
N PHE A 49 6.84 1.86 -10.90
CA PHE A 49 5.81 2.62 -10.20
C PHE A 49 4.67 2.91 -11.18
N GLU A 50 3.51 2.30 -10.95
CA GLU A 50 2.32 2.56 -11.74
C GLU A 50 1.36 3.42 -10.91
N PRO A 51 1.01 4.64 -11.37
CA PRO A 51 0.04 5.47 -10.66
C PRO A 51 -1.33 4.81 -10.72
N VAL A 52 -2.01 4.73 -9.57
CA VAL A 52 -3.38 4.21 -9.48
C VAL A 52 -4.32 5.27 -8.94
N SER A 53 -5.59 5.17 -9.32
CA SER A 53 -6.60 6.09 -8.80
C SER A 53 -6.82 5.88 -7.30
N ARG A 54 -7.31 6.92 -6.62
CA ARG A 54 -7.71 6.80 -5.21
C ARG A 54 -8.76 5.68 -4.99
N ASN A 55 -9.70 5.53 -5.91
CA ASN A 55 -10.75 4.50 -5.81
C ASN A 55 -10.16 3.10 -5.97
N GLU A 56 -9.24 2.92 -6.91
CA GLU A 56 -8.52 1.66 -7.11
C GLU A 56 -7.68 1.28 -5.90
N ALA A 57 -6.87 2.22 -5.39
CA ALA A 57 -6.10 2.03 -4.17
C ALA A 57 -6.98 1.66 -2.96
N ARG A 58 -8.17 2.29 -2.85
CA ARG A 58 -9.16 1.97 -1.82
C ARG A 58 -9.66 0.53 -1.95
N MET A 59 -10.04 0.11 -3.16
CA MET A 59 -10.51 -1.25 -3.42
C MET A 59 -9.44 -2.31 -3.09
N LEU A 60 -8.18 -2.05 -3.44
CA LEU A 60 -7.05 -2.93 -3.12
C LEU A 60 -6.88 -3.10 -1.59
N MET A 61 -6.97 -2.00 -0.84
CA MET A 61 -6.93 -2.07 0.63
C MET A 61 -8.14 -2.80 1.22
N GLU A 62 -9.35 -2.57 0.71
CA GLU A 62 -10.56 -3.26 1.16
C GLU A 62 -10.49 -4.77 0.92
N ASN A 63 -9.94 -5.19 -0.23
CA ASN A 63 -9.67 -6.59 -0.53
C ASN A 63 -8.67 -7.20 0.45
N ARG A 64 -7.57 -6.50 0.75
CA ARG A 64 -6.58 -6.95 1.74
C ARG A 64 -7.19 -7.08 3.14
N LEU A 65 -7.99 -6.11 3.57
CA LEU A 65 -8.70 -6.15 4.85
C LEU A 65 -9.65 -7.34 4.93
N ARG A 66 -10.40 -7.62 3.85
CA ARG A 66 -11.28 -8.78 3.76
C ARG A 66 -10.50 -10.10 3.87
N HIS A 67 -9.37 -10.22 3.17
CA HIS A 67 -8.52 -11.39 3.26
C HIS A 67 -7.99 -11.62 4.69
N LEU A 68 -7.44 -10.57 5.33
CA LEU A 68 -6.91 -10.65 6.69
C LEU A 68 -7.99 -11.00 7.72
N LYS A 69 -9.19 -10.45 7.56
CA LYS A 69 -10.34 -10.79 8.41
C LYS A 69 -10.73 -12.26 8.28
N ASN A 70 -10.78 -12.78 7.04
CA ASN A 70 -11.20 -14.16 6.77
C ASN A 70 -10.15 -15.21 7.17
N SER A 71 -8.87 -14.87 7.10
CA SER A 71 -7.75 -15.73 7.53
C SER A 71 -7.54 -15.73 9.05
N GLY A 72 -8.22 -14.85 9.79
CA GLY A 72 -8.06 -14.71 11.24
C GLY A 72 -6.78 -13.99 11.66
N GLU A 73 -6.07 -13.34 10.73
CA GLU A 73 -4.85 -12.56 10.97
C GLU A 73 -5.19 -11.20 11.62
N TRP A 74 -5.75 -11.22 12.83
CA TRP A 74 -6.34 -10.04 13.48
C TRP A 74 -5.35 -8.90 13.75
N GLU A 75 -4.11 -9.19 14.15
CA GLU A 75 -3.11 -8.14 14.38
C GLU A 75 -2.79 -7.38 13.08
N ALA A 76 -2.57 -8.12 11.99
CA ALA A 76 -2.32 -7.55 10.68
C ALA A 76 -3.54 -6.79 10.14
N TYR A 77 -4.76 -7.32 10.38
CA TYR A 77 -6.01 -6.62 10.05
C TYR A 77 -6.10 -5.27 10.76
N GLN A 78 -5.84 -5.21 12.07
CA GLN A 78 -5.91 -3.95 12.83
C GLN A 78 -4.90 -2.92 12.33
N GLN A 79 -3.69 -3.36 12.00
CA GLN A 79 -2.65 -2.49 11.43
C GLN A 79 -3.06 -1.96 10.06
N ALA A 80 -3.48 -2.84 9.14
CA ALA A 80 -3.96 -2.43 7.82
C ALA A 80 -5.19 -1.52 7.91
N ASN A 81 -6.08 -1.74 8.88
CA ASN A 81 -7.27 -0.92 9.05
C ASN A 81 -6.90 0.50 9.50
N LYS A 82 -5.93 0.67 10.41
CA LYS A 82 -5.42 2.01 10.77
C LYS A 82 -4.87 2.76 9.55
N LEU A 83 -4.11 2.07 8.69
CA LEU A 83 -3.58 2.66 7.46
C LEU A 83 -4.68 3.04 6.47
N TYR A 84 -5.70 2.18 6.35
CA TYR A 84 -6.86 2.49 5.52
C TYR A 84 -7.58 3.75 6.01
N GLN A 85 -7.82 3.86 7.31
CA GLN A 85 -8.47 5.03 7.92
C GLN A 85 -7.64 6.29 7.65
N ALA A 86 -6.33 6.26 7.90
CA ALA A 86 -5.45 7.40 7.68
C ALA A 86 -5.36 7.84 6.21
N ALA A 87 -5.39 6.89 5.26
CA ALA A 87 -5.24 7.18 3.83
C ALA A 87 -6.58 7.51 3.12
N PHE A 88 -7.69 6.90 3.55
CA PHE A 88 -8.95 6.90 2.80
C PHE A 88 -10.14 7.59 3.50
N GLN A 89 -10.01 7.92 4.78
CA GLN A 89 -10.93 8.79 5.50
C GLN A 89 -10.28 10.15 5.78
#